data_AF-A0A4Q6FZJ8-F1
#
_entry.id   AF-A0A4Q6FZJ8-F1
#
_cell.length_a   1.000
_cell.length_b   1.000
_cell.length_c   1.000
_cell.angle_alpha   90.00
_cell.angle_beta   90.00
_cell.angle_gamma   90.00
#
_symmetry.space_group_name_H-M   'P 1'
#
loop_
_entity.id
_entity.type
_entity.pdbx_description
1 polymer ?
#
loop_
_entity_poly.entity_id
_entity_poly.type
_entity_poly.pdbx_seq_one_letter_code
_entity_poly.pdbx_strand_id
1 'polypeptide(L)'
;MMNLDHSELSSEASDLPSLAQDESPELLECCRRTIHMHAKNNPMMVCGECKKIIKVFDDEKSYKNYQRFCLSRHRRFLATNFAGQHVITFKNYDSYSA
;
A
#
# COMPACT_ATOMS: atom_id res chain seq x y z
N MET A 1 -30.35 27.66 -38.52
CA MET A 1 -29.82 27.86 -37.17
C MET A 1 -29.66 26.49 -36.53
N MET A 2 -28.47 26.22 -36.03
CA MET A 2 -27.99 24.96 -35.46
C MET A 2 -28.77 24.61 -34.18
N ASN A 3 -29.02 23.33 -33.93
CA ASN A 3 -28.36 22.57 -32.86
C ASN A 3 -28.87 21.12 -32.82
N LEU A 4 -27.97 20.20 -33.19
CA LEU A 4 -27.89 18.84 -32.64
C LEU A 4 -27.30 18.92 -31.20
N ASP A 5 -27.25 17.76 -30.52
CA ASP A 5 -26.78 17.47 -29.15
C ASP A 5 -27.90 17.52 -28.10
N HIS A 6 -28.16 16.49 -27.28
CA HIS A 6 -27.24 15.62 -26.55
C HIS A 6 -27.82 14.20 -26.43
N SER A 7 -27.11 13.16 -26.88
CA SER A 7 -26.19 12.34 -26.07
C SER A 7 -26.88 11.45 -25.05
N GLU A 8 -27.06 10.20 -25.48
CA GLU A 8 -27.14 9.01 -24.64
C GLU A 8 -25.97 8.97 -23.66
N LEU A 9 -26.23 8.62 -22.39
CA LEU A 9 -25.46 7.66 -21.58
C LEU A 9 -26.08 7.67 -20.17
N SER A 10 -27.15 6.89 -20.00
CA SER A 10 -27.68 6.56 -18.68
C SER A 10 -26.74 5.57 -18.01
N SER A 11 -25.82 6.11 -17.21
CA SER A 11 -25.12 5.51 -16.07
C SER A 11 -25.53 4.08 -15.73
N GLU A 12 -24.81 3.10 -16.28
CA GLU A 12 -24.77 1.74 -15.73
C GLU A 12 -23.95 1.80 -14.44
N ALA A 13 -24.65 2.00 -13.32
CA ALA A 13 -24.12 1.74 -11.99
C ALA A 13 -23.76 0.26 -11.93
N SER A 14 -22.48 -0.05 -12.12
CA SER A 14 -21.96 -1.39 -11.94
C SER A 14 -22.04 -1.73 -10.46
N ASP A 15 -23.07 -2.49 -10.08
CA ASP A 15 -23.16 -3.24 -8.83
C ASP A 15 -21.96 -4.19 -8.74
N LEU A 16 -20.85 -3.68 -8.20
CA LEU A 16 -19.75 -4.50 -7.75
C LEU A 16 -20.16 -5.18 -6.45
N PRO A 17 -20.05 -6.52 -6.34
CA PRO A 17 -20.42 -7.21 -5.12
C PRO A 17 -19.56 -6.71 -3.96
N SER A 18 -20.23 -6.23 -2.91
CA SER A 18 -19.68 -5.88 -1.60
C SER A 18 -19.11 -7.15 -0.96
N LEU A 19 -17.92 -7.54 -1.38
CA LEU A 19 -17.13 -8.60 -0.79
C LEU A 19 -16.38 -8.03 0.40
N ALA A 20 -16.91 -8.33 1.58
CA ALA A 20 -16.24 -8.29 2.88
C ALA A 20 -15.64 -6.94 3.29
N GLN A 21 -16.10 -6.42 4.42
CA GLN A 21 -15.33 -5.49 5.24
C GLN A 21 -14.06 -6.23 5.75
N ASP A 22 -13.08 -6.38 4.86
CA ASP A 22 -11.72 -6.77 5.20
C ASP A 22 -11.15 -5.54 5.91
N GLU A 23 -11.08 -5.57 7.25
CA GLU A 23 -10.46 -4.53 8.07
C GLU A 23 -9.19 -4.07 7.36
N SER A 24 -9.19 -2.82 6.88
CA SER A 24 -8.06 -2.28 6.14
C SER A 24 -6.80 -2.55 6.96
N PRO A 25 -5.84 -3.37 6.50
CA PRO A 25 -4.81 -3.88 7.37
C PRO A 25 -4.03 -2.70 7.95
N GLU A 26 -4.18 -2.43 9.25
CA GLU A 26 -3.55 -1.25 9.84
C GLU A 26 -2.07 -1.50 10.12
N LEU A 27 -1.30 -0.42 10.12
CA LEU A 27 0.08 -0.44 10.57
C LEU A 27 0.12 -0.66 12.08
N LEU A 28 0.68 -1.79 12.50
CA LEU A 28 0.81 -2.18 13.90
C LEU A 28 1.67 -1.18 14.69
N GLU A 29 1.35 -0.99 15.97
CA GLU A 29 2.07 -0.07 16.86
C GLU A 29 3.58 -0.40 16.95
N CYS A 30 3.95 -1.67 17.01
CA CYS A 30 5.35 -2.09 17.01
C CYS A 30 6.11 -1.68 15.73
N CYS A 31 5.43 -1.66 14.57
CA CYS A 31 5.98 -1.14 13.33
C CYS A 31 6.15 0.39 13.39
N ARG A 32 5.16 1.11 13.94
CA ARG A 32 5.21 2.57 14.11
C ARG A 32 6.41 2.98 14.97
N ARG A 33 6.63 2.29 16.10
CA ARG A 33 7.83 2.48 16.94
C ARG A 33 9.12 2.22 16.16
N THR A 34 9.17 1.13 15.39
CA THR A 34 10.36 0.79 14.57
C THR A 34 10.67 1.91 13.55
N ILE A 35 9.65 2.45 12.88
CA ILE A 35 9.80 3.54 11.90
C ILE A 35 10.35 4.79 12.58
N HIS A 36 9.76 5.23 13.70
CA HIS A 36 10.24 6.41 14.42
C HIS A 36 11.71 6.30 14.83
N MET A 37 12.18 5.11 15.21
CA MET A 37 13.56 4.93 15.65
C MET A 37 14.57 4.87 14.49
N HIS A 38 14.19 4.34 13.32
CA HIS A 38 15.15 3.92 12.31
C HIS A 38 15.00 4.54 10.92
N ALA A 39 13.81 5.04 10.55
CA ALA A 39 13.51 5.40 9.15
C ALA A 39 14.43 6.48 8.57
N LYS A 40 14.91 7.42 9.39
CA LYS A 40 15.82 8.49 8.96
C LYS A 40 17.15 7.97 8.42
N ASN A 41 17.63 6.84 8.94
CA ASN A 41 18.94 6.28 8.59
C ASN A 41 18.83 5.00 7.76
N ASN A 42 17.72 4.28 7.87
CA ASN A 42 17.50 2.98 7.25
C ASN A 42 16.12 2.94 6.58
N PRO A 43 16.02 3.15 5.27
CA PRO A 43 14.74 3.13 4.56
C PRO A 43 14.14 1.72 4.44
N MET A 44 14.88 0.67 4.79
CA MET A 44 14.39 -0.70 4.83
C MET A 44 14.80 -1.36 6.15
N MET A 45 13.83 -1.93 6.86
CA MET A 45 13.99 -2.44 8.22
C MET A 45 13.06 -3.65 8.44
N VAL A 46 13.33 -4.41 9.51
CA VAL A 46 12.45 -5.49 9.97
C VAL A 46 11.97 -5.12 11.37
N CYS A 47 10.66 -5.19 11.60
CA CYS A 47 10.11 -4.99 12.94
C CYS A 47 10.56 -6.13 13.86
N GLY A 48 11.25 -5.82 14.96
CA GLY A 48 11.76 -6.84 15.87
C GLY A 48 10.68 -7.72 16.51
N GLU A 49 9.46 -7.20 16.68
CA GLU A 49 8.35 -7.86 17.35
C GLU A 49 7.50 -8.69 16.38
N CYS A 50 6.87 -8.04 15.40
CA CYS A 50 5.98 -8.74 14.46
C CYS A 50 6.72 -9.29 13.23
N LYS A 51 8.03 -9.06 13.12
CA LYS A 51 8.93 -9.54 12.05
C LYS A 51 8.56 -9.12 10.62
N LYS A 52 7.56 -8.24 10.45
CA LYS A 52 7.23 -7.61 9.16
C LYS A 52 8.42 -6.82 8.63
N ILE A 53 8.66 -6.94 7.33
CA ILE A 53 9.56 -6.06 6.60
C ILE A 53 8.85 -4.73 6.41
N ILE A 54 9.52 -3.63 6.72
CA ILE A 54 9.04 -2.26 6.56
C ILE A 54 9.98 -1.55 5.60
N LYS A 55 9.41 -0.91 4.57
CA LYS A 55 10.12 -0.03 3.67
C LYS A 55 9.48 1.36 3.69
N VAL A 56 10.30 2.38 3.84
CA VAL A 56 9.89 3.77 3.97
C VAL A 56 10.43 4.58 2.80
N PHE A 57 9.64 5.54 2.32
CA PHE A 57 10.00 6.44 1.23
C PHE A 57 9.65 7.89 1.61
N ASP A 58 10.52 8.81 1.22
CA ASP A 58 10.33 10.25 1.43
C ASP A 58 9.64 10.92 0.22
N ASP A 59 9.54 10.23 -0.92
CA ASP A 59 8.91 10.74 -2.13
C ASP A 59 7.85 9.79 -2.71
N GLU A 60 6.77 10.38 -3.21
CA GLU A 60 5.60 9.64 -3.72
C GLU A 60 5.90 8.85 -5.00
N LYS A 61 6.82 9.35 -5.83
CA LYS A 61 7.16 8.72 -7.12
C LYS A 61 7.85 7.37 -6.90
N SER A 62 8.85 7.33 -6.02
CA SER A 62 9.56 6.10 -5.63
C SER A 62 8.61 5.12 -4.95
N TYR A 63 7.74 5.62 -4.07
CA TYR A 63 6.71 4.81 -3.42
C TYR A 63 5.78 4.13 -4.44
N LYS A 64 5.18 4.88 -5.36
CA LYS A 64 4.28 4.34 -6.40
C LYS A 64 5.00 3.38 -7.35
N ASN A 65 6.23 3.69 -7.74
CA ASN A 65 7.03 2.79 -8.56
C ASN A 65 7.29 1.46 -7.85
N TYR A 66 7.60 1.51 -6.56
CA TYR A 66 7.85 0.31 -5.77
C TYR A 66 6.57 -0.51 -5.53
N GLN A 67 5.41 0.13 -5.33
CA GLN A 67 4.12 -0.56 -5.33
C GLN A 67 3.89 -1.33 -6.63
N ARG A 68 4.06 -0.68 -7.80
CA ARG A 68 3.92 -1.33 -9.12
C ARG A 68 4.86 -2.53 -9.28
N PHE A 69 6.12 -2.37 -8.87
CA PHE A 69 7.12 -3.43 -8.88
C PHE A 69 6.73 -4.64 -8.00
N CYS A 70 6.09 -4.39 -6.86
CA CYS A 70 5.64 -5.43 -5.94
C CYS A 70 4.40 -6.15 -6.49
N LEU A 71 3.44 -5.40 -7.04
CA LEU A 71 2.26 -5.94 -7.71
C LEU A 71 2.63 -6.79 -8.94
N SER A 72 3.62 -6.36 -9.74
CA SER A 72 4.11 -7.12 -10.89
C SER A 72 4.78 -8.46 -10.50
N ARG A 73 5.06 -8.66 -9.21
CA ARG A 73 5.62 -9.89 -8.64
C ARG A 73 4.61 -10.63 -7.75
N HIS A 74 3.33 -10.24 -7.84
CA HIS A 74 2.24 -10.82 -7.05
C HIS A 74 2.51 -10.79 -5.53
N ARG A 75 3.28 -9.80 -5.05
CA ARG A 75 3.57 -9.65 -3.61
C ARG A 75 2.38 -9.01 -2.93
N ARG A 76 1.95 -9.60 -1.80
CA ARG A 76 0.95 -9.00 -0.91
C ARG A 76 1.65 -8.07 0.07
N PHE A 77 1.19 -6.83 0.13
CA PHE A 77 1.75 -5.82 1.02
C PHE A 77 0.65 -4.88 1.51
N LEU A 78 0.90 -4.24 2.65
CA LEU A 78 0.17 -3.07 3.10
C LEU A 78 0.93 -1.84 2.62
N ALA A 79 0.22 -0.93 1.96
CA ALA A 79 0.73 0.38 1.56
C ALA A 79 -0.05 1.46 2.33
N THR A 80 0.65 2.31 3.06
CA THR A 80 0.05 3.29 3.96
C THR A 80 0.96 4.50 4.15
N ASN A 81 0.46 5.53 4.84
CA ASN A 81 1.25 6.70 5.24
C ASN A 81 1.35 6.75 6.76
N PHE A 82 2.52 7.12 7.27
CA PHE A 82 2.74 7.30 8.70
C PHE A 82 3.75 8.43 8.94
N ALA A 83 3.39 9.38 9.82
CA ALA A 83 4.25 10.51 10.18
C ALA A 83 4.80 11.31 8.96
N GLY A 84 3.98 11.45 7.91
CA GLY A 84 4.38 12.13 6.67
C GLY A 84 5.24 11.30 5.71
N GLN A 85 5.57 10.05 6.06
CA GLN A 85 6.34 9.14 5.22
C GLN A 85 5.43 8.11 4.54
N HIS A 86 5.83 7.66 3.35
CA HIS A 86 5.17 6.58 2.65
C HIS A 86 5.75 5.24 3.10
N VAL A 87 4.89 4.30 3.51
CA VAL A 87 5.30 3.05 4.14
C VAL A 87 4.70 1.86 3.40
N ILE A 88 5.54 0.90 3.04
CA ILE A 88 5.13 -0.43 2.63
C ILE A 88 5.54 -1.43 3.69
N THR A 89 4.61 -2.28 4.13
CA THR A 89 4.94 -3.44 4.96
C THR A 89 4.54 -4.74 4.29
N PHE A 90 5.38 -5.76 4.46
CA PHE A 90 5.10 -7.11 3.99
C PHE A 90 4.73 -7.97 5.18
N LYS A 91 3.74 -8.85 5.02
CA LYS A 91 3.54 -9.95 5.99
C LYS A 91 4.82 -10.77 6.04
N ASN A 92 5.08 -11.32 7.23
CA ASN A 92 6.26 -12.14 7.52
C ASN A 92 6.60 -13.09 6.37
N TYR A 93 7.89 -13.24 6.12
CA TYR A 93 8.42 -14.18 5.13
C TYR A 93 7.67 -15.52 5.20
N ASP A 94 6.97 -15.90 4.12
CA ASP A 94 7.26 -17.19 3.53
C ASP A 94 8.77 -17.15 3.32
N SER A 95 9.50 -17.73 4.27
CA SER A 95 10.93 -17.97 4.15
C SER A 95 11.16 -18.45 2.74
N TYR A 96 12.12 -17.85 2.04
CA TYR A 96 12.70 -18.50 0.86
C TYR A 96 13.10 -19.90 1.35
N SER A 97 12.24 -20.89 1.10
CA SER A 97 12.59 -22.29 1.24
C SER A 97 13.67 -22.47 0.17
N ALA A 98 14.91 -22.44 0.65
CA ALA A 98 16.11 -22.73 -0.12
C ALA A 98 16.01 -24.13 -0.75
#